data_AF-A0A1X2G8J5-F1
#
_entry.id   AF-A0A1X2G8J5-F1
#
_cell.length_a   1.000
_cell.length_b   1.000
_cell.length_c   1.000
_cell.angle_alpha   90.00
_cell.angle_beta   90.00
_cell.angle_gamma   90.00
#
_symmetry.space_group_name_H-M   'P 1'
#
loop_
_entity.id
_entity.type
_entity.pdbx_description
1 polymer ?
#
loop_
_entity_poly.entity_id
_entity_poly.type
_entity_poly.pdbx_seq_one_letter_code
_entity_poly.pdbx_strand_id
1 'polypeptide(L)' 'DSCRRKKIKCDGLHPVCSNCESFTLECTYKDSTKKRGPPKGYIEAIENRLHRLES' A
#
# COMPACT_ATOMS: atom_id res chain seq x y z
N ASP A 1 4.43 0.26 10.84
CA ASP A 1 3.33 0.30 9.89
C ASP A 1 2.06 0.76 10.61
N SER A 2 1.99 0.57 11.93
CA SER A 2 0.97 1.10 12.85
C SER A 2 0.57 2.55 12.55
N CYS A 3 1.52 3.50 12.43
CA CYS A 3 1.18 4.89 12.10
C CYS A 3 0.59 5.05 10.68
N ARG A 4 1.14 4.34 9.69
CA ARG A 4 0.65 4.34 8.30
C ARG A 4 -0.75 3.75 8.20
N ARG A 5 -1.01 2.63 8.86
CA ARG A 5 -2.33 1.97 8.95
C ARG A 5 -3.36 2.84 9.66
N LYS A 6 -2.98 3.46 10.79
CA LYS A 6 -3.85 4.38 11.55
C LYS A 6 -3.99 5.76 10.91
N LYS A 7 -3.27 6.04 9.81
CA LYS A 7 -3.22 7.34 9.13
C LYS A 7 -2.88 8.51 10.08
N ILE A 8 -1.99 8.26 11.05
CA ILE A 8 -1.49 9.28 11.97
C ILE A 8 -0.07 9.69 11.56
N LYS A 9 0.31 10.92 11.93
CA LYS A 9 1.66 11.43 11.67
C LYS A 9 2.67 10.55 12.43
N CYS A 10 3.71 10.11 11.72
CA CYS A 10 4.81 9.35 12.30
C CYS A 10 6.03 10.25 12.35
N ASP A 11 6.68 10.34 13.52
CA ASP A 11 7.86 11.19 13.72
C ASP A 11 9.14 10.53 13.19
N GLY A 12 9.07 9.26 12.76
CA GLY A 12 10.16 8.57 12.08
C GLY A 12 11.36 8.20 12.96
N LEU A 13 11.25 8.34 14.29
CA LEU A 13 12.31 7.92 15.22
C LEU A 13 12.54 6.40 15.17
N HIS A 14 13.81 6.00 15.32
CA HIS A 14 14.27 4.61 15.37
C HIS A 14 14.92 4.34 16.73
N PRO A 15 14.63 3.19 17.39
CA PRO A 15 13.90 2.02 16.87
C PRO A 15 12.37 2.12 16.91
N VAL A 16 11.82 3.03 17.73
CA VAL A 16 10.37 3.17 17.94
C VAL A 16 9.98 4.64 17.79
N CYS A 17 8.88 4.90 17.08
CA CYS A 17 8.32 6.23 16.93
C CYS A 17 7.57 6.66 18.21
N SER A 18 7.55 7.96 18.57
CA SER A 18 6.88 8.43 19.81
C SER A 18 5.41 8.01 19.90
N ASN A 19 4.68 8.05 18.79
CA ASN A 19 3.31 7.56 18.73
C ASN A 19 3.23 6.05 19.04
N CYS A 20 4.15 5.27 18.47
CA CYS A 20 4.21 3.83 18.64
C CYS A 20 4.53 3.46 20.10
N GLU A 21 5.43 4.21 20.73
CA GLU A 21 5.81 4.08 22.14
C GLU A 21 4.63 4.39 23.07
N SER A 22 3.98 5.54 22.89
CA SER A 22 2.84 5.96 23.72
C SER A 22 1.66 5.00 23.69
N PHE A 23 1.42 4.34 22.55
CA PHE A 23 0.36 3.36 22.41
C PHE A 23 0.81 1.92 22.69
N THR A 24 2.07 1.71 23.13
CA THR A 24 2.66 0.37 23.32
C THR A 24 2.45 -0.53 22.09
N LEU A 25 2.61 0.05 20.90
CA LEU A 25 2.44 -0.62 19.62
C LEU A 25 3.79 -1.01 19.03
N GLU A 26 3.81 -2.15 18.35
CA GLU A 26 4.97 -2.57 17.56
C GLU A 26 5.25 -1.54 16.45
N CYS A 27 6.41 -0.87 16.54
CA CYS A 27 6.89 0.03 15.51
C CYS A 27 7.62 -0.77 14.44
N THR A 28 6.96 -0.93 13.31
CA THR A 28 7.55 -1.56 12.13
C THR A 28 7.73 -0.56 11.00
N TYR A 29 8.68 -0.77 10.11
CA TYR A 29 8.78 -0.01 8.86
C TYR A 29 8.70 -0.98 7.69
N LYS A 30 7.72 -1.89 7.73
CA LYS A 30 7.49 -2.85 6.65
C LYS A 30 7.23 -2.08 5.36
N ASP A 31 8.14 -2.17 4.40
CA ASP A 31 7.89 -1.81 3.02
C ASP A 31 6.89 -2.82 2.46
N SER A 32 5.61 -2.56 2.69
CA SER A 32 4.54 -3.22 1.97
C SER A 32 4.55 -2.69 0.54
N THR A 33 5.49 -3.17 -0.27
CA THR A 33 5.39 -3.17 -1.72
C THR A 33 4.23 -4.09 -2.09
N LYS A 34 3.00 -3.65 -1.80
CA LYS A 34 1.85 -4.20 -2.50
C LYS A 34 2.15 -3.92 -3.97
N LYS A 35 2.56 -4.96 -4.71
CA LYS A 35 2.66 -4.89 -6.16
C LYS A 35 1.33 -4.30 -6.60
N ARG A 36 1.37 -3.04 -7.05
CA ARG A 36 0.16 -2.36 -7.52
C ARG A 36 -0.46 -3.33 -8.52
N GLY A 37 -1.75 -3.59 -8.38
CA GLY A 37 -2.46 -4.41 -9.36
C GLY A 37 -2.23 -3.87 -10.77
N PRO A 38 -2.62 -4.61 -11.81
CA PRO A 38 -2.50 -4.13 -13.18
C PRO A 38 -2.98 -2.67 -13.27
N PRO A 39 -2.30 -1.80 -14.04
CA PRO A 39 -2.68 -0.40 -14.17
C PRO A 39 -4.18 -0.25 -14.43
N LYS A 40 -4.80 0.78 -13.84
CA LYS A 40 -6.22 1.07 -14.08
C LYS A 40 -6.44 1.15 -15.61
N GLY A 41 -7.41 0.39 -16.13
CA GLY A 41 -7.68 0.28 -17.56
C GLY A 41 -6.92 -0.84 -18.30
N TYR A 42 -6.00 -1.56 -17.64
CA TYR A 42 -5.32 -2.70 -18.26
C TYR A 42 -6.28 -3.85 -18.60
N ILE A 43 -7.26 -4.10 -17.71
CA ILE A 43 -8.30 -5.12 -17.94
C ILE A 43 -9.19 -4.69 -19.12
N GLU A 44 -9.66 -3.45 -19.13
CA GLU A 44 -10.46 -2.87 -20.22
C GLU A 44 -9.71 -2.90 -21.57
N ALA A 45 -8.40 -2.64 -21.55
CA ALA A 45 -7.57 -2.74 -22.75
C ALA A 45 -7.46 -4.19 -23.25
N ILE A 46 -7.37 -5.17 -22.35
CA ILE A 46 -7.39 -6.60 -22.70
C ILE A 46 -8.75 -6.98 -23.28
N GLU A 47 -9.84 -6.60 -22.63
CA GLU A 47 -11.22 -6.89 -23.06
C GLU A 47 -11.51 -6.33 -24.46
N ASN A 48 -11.14 -5.06 -24.70
CA ASN A 48 -11.28 -4.44 -26.02
C ASN A 48 -10.47 -5.15 -27.11
N ARG A 49 -9.27 -5.65 -26.77
CA ARG A 49 -8.43 -6.38 -27.72
C ARG A 49 -9.01 -7.75 -28.04
N LEU A 50 -9.56 -8.43 -27.03
CA LEU A 50 -10.24 -9.71 -27.17
C LEU A 50 -11.46 -9.57 -28.09
N HIS A 51 -12.29 -8.54 -27.85
CA HIS A 51 -13.48 -8.27 -28.66
C HIS A 51 -13.17 -8.08 -30.15
N ARG A 52 -12.06 -7.42 -30.49
CA ARG A 52 -11.61 -7.24 -31.89
C ARG A 52 -11.10 -8.51 -32.56
N LEU A 53 -10.67 -9.51 -31.78
CA LEU A 53 -10.12 -10.76 -32.29
C LEU A 53 -11.20 -11.84 -32.42
N GLU A 54 -12.26 -11.73 -31.62
CA GLU A 54 -13.41 -12.64 -31.67
C GLU A 54 -14.50 -12.21 -32.67
N SER A 55 -14.39 -11.00 -33.23
CA SER A 55 -15.21 -10.45 -34.31
C SER A 55 -14.65 -10.78 -35.69
#